data_AF-A0A1L3SNE7-F1
#
_entry.id   AF-A0A1L3SNE7-F1
#
_cell.length_a   1.000
_cell.length_b   1.000
_cell.length_c   1.000
_cell.angle_alpha   90.00
_cell.angle_beta   90.00
_cell.angle_gamma   90.00
#
_symmetry.space_group_name_H-M   'P 1'
#
loop_
_entity.id
_entity.type
_entity.pdbx_description
1 polymer ?
#
loop_
_entity_poly.entity_id
_entity_poly.type
_entity_poly.pdbx_seq_one_letter_code
_entity_poly.pdbx_strand_id
1 'polypeptide(L)'
;MFFARAITVLGTLLSSGSAGAAEIKPSTNPACVLALSGEIMRGDYSKFLAAAAAAYPGADEVRVSSSADTICLDSPGGDLTEGVSFARHFYSRGVGTVIDDGAECYSACAIMFMMGTAQGSEVSFVNRRLHVRGTLGFHRPYLNITTSGDIDVRTLAIAYDQAYQSALDLISMGNEMSPWTAVPMMRSDLIQQMLSHVGDDMFLIDTVDRVSRFGIETFGYELPVGLDRESAFYACENALQWKVGLTTEDITYTAEVADMFGDPRVEVIDHSDEMPAFHVTGLASGYADESCVIFREKGVIKGCGVDEYTDTTLGLGTCDGSDFHEKAEVLPLLAVLNPATRLASLASKYSAAKGETEAEGMRCIVREGGIIVDSEICQSEALPSSDDEKAYRFVWPSGAKTVVVIGPDGFKLNGAPASAREPGEYGTCFTSSQTGRDFCVKPISRRAPAAAL
;
A
#
# COMPACT_ATOMS: atom_id res chain seq x y z
N MET A 1 30.20 -44.95 -44.77
CA MET A 1 29.67 -44.77 -43.40
C MET A 1 29.53 -43.28 -43.13
N PHE A 2 28.35 -42.71 -43.33
CA PHE A 2 28.01 -41.35 -42.88
C PHE A 2 26.73 -41.49 -42.04
N PHE A 3 26.86 -41.26 -40.74
CA PHE A 3 25.76 -41.31 -39.78
C PHE A 3 24.98 -40.00 -39.83
N ALA A 4 23.70 -40.07 -40.22
CA ALA A 4 22.76 -38.97 -40.08
C ALA A 4 22.31 -38.90 -38.61
N ARG A 5 22.53 -37.74 -37.96
CA ARG A 5 21.94 -37.43 -36.64
C ARG A 5 20.55 -36.85 -36.85
N ALA A 6 19.54 -37.56 -36.37
CA ALA A 6 18.18 -37.05 -36.25
C ALA A 6 18.13 -35.98 -35.15
N ILE A 7 17.71 -34.77 -35.51
CA ILE A 7 17.40 -33.70 -34.56
C ILE A 7 15.91 -33.84 -34.23
N THR A 8 15.62 -34.31 -33.01
CA THR A 8 14.27 -34.34 -32.47
C THR A 8 13.92 -32.93 -32.00
N VAL A 9 13.10 -32.21 -32.78
CA VAL A 9 12.52 -30.93 -32.36
C VAL A 9 11.40 -31.25 -31.38
N LEU A 10 11.65 -31.01 -30.09
CA LEU A 10 10.65 -31.08 -29.04
C LEU A 10 9.80 -29.82 -29.12
N GLY A 11 8.60 -29.93 -29.70
CA GLY A 11 7.64 -28.83 -29.76
C GLY A 11 7.12 -28.51 -28.36
N THR A 12 7.54 -27.38 -27.81
CA THR A 12 6.92 -26.76 -26.64
C THR A 12 5.52 -26.27 -27.04
N LEU A 13 4.50 -26.95 -26.52
CA LEU A 13 3.11 -26.50 -26.52
C LEU A 13 3.02 -25.24 -25.65
N LEU A 14 3.07 -24.07 -26.29
CA LEU A 14 2.60 -22.83 -25.70
C LEU A 14 1.07 -22.93 -25.63
N SER A 15 0.54 -23.19 -24.44
CA SER A 15 -0.89 -23.06 -24.14
C SER A 15 -1.28 -21.59 -24.31
N SER A 16 -1.75 -21.26 -25.51
CA SER A 16 -2.41 -20.00 -25.81
C SER A 16 -3.74 -20.02 -25.04
N GLY A 17 -3.84 -19.27 -23.95
CA GLY A 17 -5.10 -19.07 -23.26
C GLY A 17 -6.12 -18.54 -24.26
N SER A 18 -7.25 -19.23 -24.40
CA SER A 18 -8.39 -18.72 -25.15
C SER A 18 -8.69 -17.30 -24.64
N ALA A 19 -8.83 -16.32 -25.54
CA ALA A 19 -9.33 -14.98 -25.22
C ALA A 19 -10.82 -15.05 -24.80
N GLY A 20 -11.05 -15.61 -23.61
CA GLY A 20 -12.34 -15.71 -22.96
C GLY A 20 -12.50 -14.60 -21.92
N ALA A 21 -13.74 -14.31 -21.58
CA ALA A 21 -14.13 -13.43 -20.47
C ALA A 21 -13.39 -13.81 -19.17
N ALA A 22 -13.25 -12.84 -18.26
CA ALA A 22 -12.46 -13.02 -17.05
C ALA A 22 -12.94 -14.21 -16.22
N GLU A 23 -11.98 -15.02 -15.76
CA GLU A 23 -12.23 -16.09 -14.81
C GLU A 23 -12.24 -15.50 -13.41
N ILE A 24 -13.29 -15.79 -12.64
CA ILE A 24 -13.44 -15.35 -11.25
C ILE A 24 -13.66 -16.57 -10.38
N LYS A 25 -12.74 -16.81 -9.44
CA LYS A 25 -12.71 -18.02 -8.62
C LYS A 25 -12.17 -17.74 -7.22
N PRO A 26 -12.42 -18.65 -6.24
CA PRO A 26 -11.68 -18.64 -4.99
C PRO A 26 -10.17 -18.66 -5.23
N SER A 27 -9.45 -17.82 -4.50
CA SER A 27 -8.00 -17.72 -4.59
C SER A 27 -7.33 -18.83 -3.79
N THR A 28 -6.21 -19.35 -4.32
CA THR A 28 -5.26 -20.19 -3.57
C THR A 28 -4.11 -19.39 -2.96
N ASN A 29 -3.99 -18.11 -3.31
CA ASN A 29 -3.02 -17.20 -2.73
C ASN A 29 -3.53 -16.73 -1.35
N PRO A 30 -2.76 -16.89 -0.27
CA PRO A 30 -3.15 -16.44 1.07
C PRO A 30 -3.41 -14.93 1.18
N ALA A 31 -2.90 -14.11 0.26
CA ALA A 31 -3.13 -12.67 0.23
C ALA A 31 -4.56 -12.30 -0.21
N CYS A 32 -5.32 -13.22 -0.81
CA CYS A 32 -6.59 -12.96 -1.47
C CYS A 32 -7.63 -14.04 -1.17
N VAL A 33 -8.90 -13.65 -1.12
CA VAL A 33 -10.03 -14.59 -1.00
C VAL A 33 -10.57 -14.97 -2.38
N LEU A 34 -10.67 -14.02 -3.31
CA LEU A 34 -10.99 -14.27 -4.72
C LEU A 34 -9.82 -13.91 -5.63
N ALA A 35 -9.84 -14.46 -6.84
CA ALA A 35 -8.94 -14.08 -7.93
C ALA A 35 -9.75 -13.80 -9.19
N LEU A 36 -9.35 -12.76 -9.92
CA LEU A 36 -9.83 -12.42 -11.25
C LEU A 36 -8.65 -12.48 -12.23
N SER A 37 -8.79 -13.30 -13.27
CA SER A 37 -7.77 -13.41 -14.33
C SER A 37 -8.34 -13.37 -15.73
N GLY A 38 -7.67 -12.69 -16.65
CA GLY A 38 -8.07 -12.59 -18.06
C GLY A 38 -8.79 -11.28 -18.43
N GLU A 39 -9.27 -11.17 -19.66
CA GLU A 39 -9.88 -9.95 -20.19
C GLU A 39 -11.26 -9.69 -19.57
N ILE A 40 -11.46 -8.48 -19.05
CA ILE A 40 -12.74 -8.05 -18.45
C ILE A 40 -13.76 -7.83 -19.57
N MET A 41 -14.80 -8.65 -19.58
CA MET A 41 -15.89 -8.57 -20.56
C MET A 41 -17.22 -8.30 -19.88
N ARG A 42 -18.20 -7.83 -20.66
CA ARG A 42 -19.55 -7.57 -20.16
C ARG A 42 -20.16 -8.80 -19.50
N GLY A 43 -20.70 -8.61 -18.29
CA GLY A 43 -21.32 -9.66 -17.48
C GLY A 43 -20.40 -10.29 -16.43
N ASP A 44 -19.08 -10.01 -16.46
CA ASP A 44 -18.13 -10.50 -15.46
C ASP A 44 -18.40 -9.94 -14.05
N TYR A 45 -18.90 -8.70 -13.94
CA TYR A 45 -19.35 -8.12 -12.68
C TYR A 45 -20.50 -8.91 -12.05
N SER A 46 -21.42 -9.42 -12.88
CA SER A 46 -22.49 -10.29 -12.37
C SER A 46 -21.95 -11.63 -11.86
N LYS A 47 -20.93 -12.20 -12.51
CA LYS A 47 -20.23 -13.40 -12.02
C LYS A 47 -19.51 -13.11 -10.71
N PHE A 48 -18.86 -11.96 -10.61
CA PHE A 48 -18.23 -11.51 -9.38
C PHE A 48 -19.22 -11.41 -8.23
N LEU A 49 -20.38 -10.77 -8.43
CA LEU A 49 -21.40 -10.66 -7.39
C LEU A 49 -21.84 -12.04 -6.87
N ALA A 50 -21.98 -13.03 -7.75
CA ALA A 50 -22.31 -14.39 -7.36
C ALA A 50 -21.17 -15.06 -6.55
N ALA A 51 -19.91 -14.86 -6.94
CA ALA A 51 -18.76 -15.38 -6.20
C ALA A 51 -18.58 -14.68 -4.84
N ALA A 52 -18.68 -13.35 -4.82
CA ALA A 52 -18.56 -12.51 -3.64
C ALA A 52 -19.65 -12.81 -2.61
N ALA A 53 -20.90 -13.06 -3.03
CA ALA A 53 -21.96 -13.44 -2.10
C ALA A 53 -21.66 -14.73 -1.31
N ALA A 54 -20.84 -15.63 -1.87
CA ALA A 54 -20.41 -16.85 -1.19
C ALA A 54 -19.11 -16.68 -0.40
N ALA A 55 -18.20 -15.83 -0.88
CA ALA A 55 -16.83 -15.74 -0.38
C ALA A 55 -16.58 -14.54 0.56
N TYR A 56 -17.37 -13.48 0.44
CA TYR A 56 -17.26 -12.26 1.25
C TYR A 56 -18.47 -12.19 2.19
N PRO A 57 -18.28 -12.56 3.47
CA PRO A 57 -19.35 -12.41 4.45
C PRO A 57 -19.70 -10.93 4.73
N GLY A 58 -18.89 -9.97 4.26
CA GLY A 58 -19.06 -8.54 4.50
C GLY A 58 -18.70 -8.13 5.93
N ALA A 59 -18.89 -6.85 6.24
CA ALA A 59 -18.93 -6.35 7.62
C ALA A 59 -20.36 -6.54 8.17
N ASP A 60 -20.53 -7.44 9.13
CA ASP A 60 -21.79 -7.71 9.83
C ASP A 60 -21.59 -7.54 11.36
N GLU A 61 -22.62 -7.82 12.17
CA GLU A 61 -22.52 -7.71 13.64
C GLU A 61 -21.40 -8.60 14.24
N VAL A 62 -20.86 -9.56 13.48
CA VAL A 62 -19.83 -10.53 13.88
C VAL A 62 -18.45 -10.17 13.29
N ARG A 63 -18.39 -9.58 12.09
CA ARG A 63 -17.18 -9.07 11.44
C ARG A 63 -17.11 -7.56 11.49
N VAL A 64 -16.27 -7.09 12.41
CA VAL A 64 -15.93 -5.68 12.61
C VAL A 64 -15.20 -5.06 11.41
N SER A 65 -14.69 -5.85 10.44
CA SER A 65 -14.05 -5.32 9.23
C SER A 65 -14.08 -6.24 8.01
N SER A 66 -14.12 -5.64 6.81
CA SER A 66 -13.96 -6.27 5.50
C SER A 66 -12.51 -6.28 4.98
N SER A 67 -11.51 -5.98 5.81
CA SER A 67 -10.09 -5.93 5.41
C SER A 67 -9.59 -7.21 4.72
N ALA A 68 -10.13 -8.36 5.09
CA ALA A 68 -9.80 -9.66 4.49
C ALA A 68 -10.59 -9.95 3.19
N ASP A 69 -11.63 -9.17 2.86
CA ASP A 69 -12.43 -9.34 1.65
C ASP A 69 -11.62 -8.80 0.47
N THR A 70 -10.73 -9.64 -0.05
CA THR A 70 -9.65 -9.24 -0.98
C THR A 70 -9.72 -10.02 -2.29
N ILE A 71 -9.46 -9.32 -3.39
CA ILE A 71 -9.39 -9.90 -4.73
C ILE A 71 -8.00 -9.69 -5.36
N CYS A 72 -7.39 -10.78 -5.81
CA CYS A 72 -6.20 -10.75 -6.63
C CYS A 72 -6.59 -10.42 -8.09
N LEU A 73 -5.90 -9.48 -8.70
CA LEU A 73 -6.16 -8.98 -10.06
C LEU A 73 -4.99 -9.32 -10.99
N ASP A 74 -5.30 -10.05 -12.05
CA ASP A 74 -4.36 -10.42 -13.12
C ASP A 74 -5.04 -10.29 -14.50
N SER A 75 -5.13 -9.06 -15.01
CA SER A 75 -5.92 -8.75 -16.19
C SER A 75 -5.29 -7.67 -17.07
N PRO A 76 -5.33 -7.85 -18.40
CA PRO A 76 -4.95 -6.80 -19.34
C PRO A 76 -5.97 -5.65 -19.42
N GLY A 77 -7.04 -5.71 -18.63
CA GLY A 77 -8.17 -4.79 -18.72
C GLY A 77 -9.29 -5.34 -19.60
N GLY A 78 -10.03 -4.45 -20.26
CA GLY A 78 -11.17 -4.82 -21.11
C GLY A 78 -12.26 -3.76 -21.11
N ASP A 79 -13.52 -4.17 -21.02
CA ASP A 79 -14.69 -3.28 -21.02
C ASP A 79 -14.65 -2.33 -19.82
N LEU A 80 -14.52 -1.02 -20.11
CA LEU A 80 -14.41 0.02 -19.09
C LEU A 80 -15.68 0.12 -18.24
N THR A 81 -16.87 0.00 -18.83
CA THR A 81 -18.13 0.11 -18.09
C THR A 81 -18.27 -1.03 -17.08
N GLU A 82 -17.83 -2.23 -17.47
CA GLU A 82 -17.72 -3.37 -16.56
C GLU A 82 -16.71 -3.08 -15.44
N GLY A 83 -15.50 -2.61 -15.80
CA GLY A 83 -14.45 -2.23 -14.85
C GLY A 83 -14.90 -1.16 -13.84
N VAL A 84 -15.65 -0.14 -14.28
CA VAL A 84 -16.24 0.88 -13.40
C VAL A 84 -17.27 0.28 -12.45
N SER A 85 -18.04 -0.73 -12.88
CA SER A 85 -19.00 -1.42 -12.02
C SER A 85 -18.29 -2.19 -10.90
N PHE A 86 -17.19 -2.88 -11.21
CA PHE A 86 -16.29 -3.46 -10.21
C PHE A 86 -15.71 -2.40 -9.27
N ALA A 87 -15.14 -1.33 -9.84
CA ALA A 87 -14.47 -0.28 -9.10
C ALA A 87 -15.41 0.41 -8.09
N ARG A 88 -16.64 0.75 -8.49
CA ARG A 88 -17.70 1.26 -7.60
C ARG A 88 -18.03 0.28 -6.48
N HIS A 89 -18.11 -1.01 -6.80
CA HIS A 89 -18.36 -2.03 -5.79
C HIS A 89 -17.22 -2.12 -4.79
N PHE A 90 -15.97 -2.18 -5.25
CA PHE A 90 -14.80 -2.29 -4.37
C PHE A 90 -14.73 -1.14 -3.39
N TYR A 91 -14.92 0.09 -3.89
CA TYR A 91 -14.97 1.28 -3.06
C TYR A 91 -16.13 1.28 -2.06
N SER A 92 -17.36 1.01 -2.53
CA SER A 92 -18.58 1.15 -1.70
C SER A 92 -18.86 -0.01 -0.76
N ARG A 93 -18.30 -1.20 -1.02
CA ARG A 93 -18.50 -2.41 -0.22
C ARG A 93 -17.26 -2.86 0.54
N GLY A 94 -16.13 -2.15 0.37
CA GLY A 94 -14.90 -2.46 1.07
C GLY A 94 -14.27 -3.76 0.59
N VAL A 95 -13.94 -3.85 -0.70
CA VAL A 95 -13.17 -4.98 -1.24
C VAL A 95 -11.74 -4.51 -1.50
N GLY A 96 -10.78 -5.15 -0.85
CA GLY A 96 -9.37 -4.87 -1.05
C GLY A 96 -8.86 -5.47 -2.36
N THR A 97 -7.91 -4.79 -3.00
CA THR A 97 -7.34 -5.20 -4.29
C THR A 97 -5.87 -5.56 -4.15
N VAL A 98 -5.43 -6.61 -4.83
CA VAL A 98 -4.05 -7.09 -4.76
C VAL A 98 -3.55 -7.40 -6.16
N ILE A 99 -2.36 -6.93 -6.50
CA ILE A 99 -1.59 -7.42 -7.64
C ILE A 99 -0.42 -8.20 -7.06
N ASP A 100 -0.46 -9.51 -7.27
CA ASP A 100 0.48 -10.43 -6.67
C ASP A 100 1.78 -10.57 -7.48
N ASP A 101 2.70 -11.39 -6.98
CA ASP A 101 3.95 -11.72 -7.64
C ASP A 101 3.78 -12.14 -9.12
N GLY A 102 4.30 -11.31 -10.03
CA GLY A 102 4.27 -11.54 -11.46
C GLY A 102 2.91 -11.32 -12.13
N ALA A 103 1.87 -10.96 -11.37
CA ALA A 103 0.57 -10.62 -11.93
C ALA A 103 0.60 -9.26 -12.61
N GLU A 104 -0.26 -9.08 -13.60
CA GLU A 104 -0.33 -7.87 -14.40
C GLU A 104 -1.72 -7.25 -14.33
N CYS A 105 -1.83 -5.93 -14.18
CA CYS A 105 -3.11 -5.25 -14.11
C CYS A 105 -3.06 -3.94 -14.90
N TYR A 106 -3.70 -3.96 -16.07
CA TYR A 106 -3.66 -2.86 -17.03
C TYR A 106 -5.05 -2.25 -17.25
N SER A 107 -5.10 -0.99 -17.67
CA SER A 107 -6.32 -0.36 -18.19
C SER A 107 -7.50 -0.36 -17.19
N ALA A 108 -8.65 -0.92 -17.56
CA ALA A 108 -9.81 -1.12 -16.69
C ALA A 108 -9.46 -1.85 -15.38
N CYS A 109 -8.55 -2.82 -15.42
CA CYS A 109 -8.06 -3.51 -14.22
C CYS A 109 -7.36 -2.51 -13.27
N ALA A 110 -6.52 -1.63 -13.81
CA ALA A 110 -5.79 -0.65 -13.01
C ALA A 110 -6.73 0.34 -12.29
N ILE A 111 -7.85 0.69 -12.92
CA ILE A 111 -8.91 1.51 -12.29
C ILE A 111 -9.58 0.75 -11.15
N MET A 112 -9.93 -0.53 -11.37
CA MET A 112 -10.47 -1.40 -10.33
C MET A 112 -9.51 -1.50 -9.15
N PHE A 113 -8.22 -1.74 -9.42
CA PHE A 113 -7.17 -1.81 -8.42
C PHE A 113 -7.13 -0.56 -7.55
N MET A 114 -7.15 0.63 -8.15
CA MET A 114 -7.08 1.87 -7.39
C MET A 114 -8.25 2.09 -6.45
N MET A 115 -9.41 1.47 -6.72
CA MET A 115 -10.62 1.60 -5.89
C MET A 115 -10.71 0.59 -4.73
N GLY A 116 -9.64 -0.16 -4.45
CA GLY A 116 -9.58 -1.08 -3.32
C GLY A 116 -9.71 -0.36 -1.98
N THR A 117 -10.72 -0.72 -1.19
CA THR A 117 -10.95 -0.20 0.17
C THR A 117 -11.31 -1.34 1.12
N ALA A 118 -11.32 -1.04 2.41
CA ALA A 118 -11.89 -1.89 3.44
C ALA A 118 -12.83 -1.05 4.32
N GLN A 119 -13.85 -1.69 4.87
CA GLN A 119 -14.78 -1.12 5.82
C GLN A 119 -14.51 -1.72 7.20
N GLY A 120 -14.64 -0.91 8.24
CA GLY A 120 -14.59 -1.30 9.64
C GLY A 120 -15.86 -0.82 10.36
N SER A 121 -16.07 -1.25 11.60
CA SER A 121 -17.23 -0.85 12.41
C SER A 121 -17.33 0.66 12.62
N GLU A 122 -16.19 1.35 12.59
CA GLU A 122 -16.11 2.80 12.83
C GLU A 122 -15.40 3.56 11.71
N VAL A 123 -14.58 2.88 10.89
CA VAL A 123 -13.72 3.53 9.88
C VAL A 123 -13.57 2.69 8.62
N SER A 124 -13.64 3.30 7.45
CA SER A 124 -13.14 2.70 6.19
C SER A 124 -11.68 3.12 5.94
N PHE A 125 -10.93 2.40 5.10
CA PHE A 125 -9.55 2.75 4.72
C PHE A 125 -9.20 2.23 3.32
N VAL A 126 -8.15 2.77 2.72
CA VAL A 126 -7.60 2.27 1.45
C VAL A 126 -7.00 0.88 1.68
N ASN A 127 -7.29 -0.06 0.80
CA ASN A 127 -6.79 -1.43 0.86
C ASN A 127 -6.41 -1.88 -0.57
N ARG A 128 -5.22 -1.46 -1.02
CA ARG A 128 -4.69 -1.78 -2.35
C ARG A 128 -3.20 -2.10 -2.24
N ARG A 129 -2.82 -3.31 -2.65
CA ARG A 129 -1.48 -3.86 -2.45
C ARG A 129 -0.84 -4.31 -3.75
N LEU A 130 0.38 -3.89 -4.01
CA LEU A 130 1.19 -4.25 -5.17
C LEU A 130 2.45 -4.99 -4.73
N HIS A 131 2.61 -6.24 -5.18
CA HIS A 131 3.86 -6.95 -5.01
C HIS A 131 4.96 -6.26 -5.83
N VAL A 132 6.18 -6.17 -5.31
CA VAL A 132 7.31 -5.49 -6.00
C VAL A 132 7.70 -6.11 -7.35
N ARG A 133 7.21 -7.32 -7.66
CA ARG A 133 7.34 -8.01 -8.95
C ARG A 133 6.04 -8.07 -9.77
N GLY A 134 4.95 -7.48 -9.29
CA GLY A 134 3.74 -7.30 -10.06
C GLY A 134 3.82 -6.05 -10.94
N THR A 135 2.93 -5.95 -11.92
CA THR A 135 2.90 -4.82 -12.86
C THR A 135 1.55 -4.13 -12.83
N LEU A 136 1.55 -2.82 -12.61
CA LEU A 136 0.38 -1.96 -12.67
C LEU A 136 0.61 -0.87 -13.72
N GLY A 137 -0.28 -0.79 -14.72
CA GLY A 137 -0.13 0.13 -15.84
C GLY A 137 -1.42 0.86 -16.20
N PHE A 138 -1.29 2.16 -16.42
CA PHE A 138 -2.39 3.05 -16.77
C PHE A 138 -2.22 3.58 -18.19
N HIS A 139 -3.29 3.52 -18.97
CA HIS A 139 -3.37 4.17 -20.28
C HIS A 139 -4.81 4.59 -20.54
N ARG A 140 -5.01 5.46 -21.54
CA ARG A 140 -6.36 5.95 -21.85
C ARG A 140 -7.24 4.81 -22.35
N PRO A 141 -8.50 4.72 -21.92
CA PRO A 141 -9.46 3.84 -22.58
C PRO A 141 -9.54 4.19 -24.06
N TYR A 142 -9.54 3.19 -24.93
CA TYR A 142 -9.67 3.41 -26.36
C TYR A 142 -10.68 2.42 -26.95
N LEU A 143 -11.34 2.87 -28.02
CA LEU A 143 -12.21 2.03 -28.82
C LEU A 143 -11.36 1.40 -29.92
N ASN A 144 -11.24 0.08 -29.89
CA ASN A 144 -10.55 -0.65 -30.95
C ASN A 144 -11.47 -0.78 -32.17
N ILE A 145 -11.38 0.17 -33.09
CA ILE A 145 -12.12 0.15 -34.36
C ILE A 145 -11.30 -0.66 -35.36
N THR A 146 -11.65 -1.94 -35.53
CA THR A 146 -10.91 -2.89 -36.39
C THR A 146 -11.31 -2.83 -37.86
N THR A 147 -12.29 -1.98 -38.23
CA THR A 147 -12.77 -1.85 -39.60
C THR A 147 -12.04 -0.75 -40.35
N SER A 148 -11.29 -1.13 -41.40
CA SER A 148 -10.57 -0.24 -42.30
C SER A 148 -11.45 0.30 -43.45
N GLY A 149 -12.62 0.85 -43.13
CA GLY A 149 -13.58 1.39 -44.10
C GLY A 149 -14.16 2.74 -43.67
N ASP A 150 -14.96 3.36 -44.54
CA ASP A 150 -15.68 4.61 -44.22
C ASP A 150 -16.54 4.40 -42.96
N ILE A 151 -16.24 5.15 -41.90
CA ILE A 151 -17.01 5.12 -40.65
C ILE A 151 -18.24 5.99 -40.85
N ASP A 152 -19.43 5.40 -40.72
CA ASP A 152 -20.69 6.14 -40.74
C ASP A 152 -20.71 7.25 -39.67
N VAL A 153 -21.27 8.42 -40.00
CA VAL A 153 -21.34 9.59 -39.10
C VAL A 153 -22.04 9.24 -37.79
N ARG A 154 -23.04 8.34 -37.85
CA ARG A 154 -23.72 7.84 -36.65
C ARG A 154 -22.78 7.03 -35.74
N THR A 155 -21.95 6.17 -36.32
CA THR A 155 -20.95 5.39 -35.59
C THR A 155 -19.94 6.30 -34.93
N LEU A 156 -19.49 7.36 -35.63
CA LEU A 156 -18.61 8.37 -35.06
C LEU A 156 -19.25 9.10 -33.87
N ALA A 157 -20.52 9.50 -33.99
CA ALA A 157 -21.26 10.14 -32.89
C ALA A 157 -21.36 9.23 -31.66
N ILE A 158 -21.68 7.93 -31.85
CA ILE A 158 -21.74 6.95 -30.75
C ILE A 158 -20.36 6.79 -30.09
N ALA A 159 -19.29 6.68 -30.88
CA ALA A 159 -17.94 6.54 -30.35
C ALA A 159 -17.50 7.77 -29.54
N TYR A 160 -17.89 8.96 -30.01
CA TYR A 160 -17.60 10.22 -29.34
C TYR A 160 -18.36 10.36 -28.01
N ASP A 161 -19.65 10.05 -27.99
CA ASP A 161 -20.46 10.02 -26.77
C ASP A 161 -19.90 9.01 -25.76
N GLN A 162 -19.50 7.82 -26.22
CA GLN A 162 -18.88 6.80 -25.37
C GLN A 162 -17.54 7.27 -24.78
N ALA A 163 -16.71 7.97 -25.56
CA ALA A 163 -15.44 8.52 -25.09
C ALA A 163 -15.68 9.57 -23.98
N TYR A 164 -16.68 10.44 -24.16
CA TYR A 164 -17.05 11.40 -23.12
C TYR A 164 -17.57 10.74 -21.85
N GLN A 165 -18.45 9.74 -21.98
CA GLN A 165 -18.92 9.02 -20.79
C GLN A 165 -17.78 8.29 -20.08
N SER A 166 -16.85 7.72 -20.83
CA SER A 166 -15.64 7.08 -20.26
C SER A 166 -14.80 8.08 -19.47
N ALA A 167 -14.60 9.29 -20.00
CA ALA A 167 -13.89 10.36 -19.30
C ALA A 167 -14.64 10.83 -18.05
N LEU A 168 -15.98 10.96 -18.13
CA LEU A 168 -16.82 11.32 -16.98
C LEU A 168 -16.79 10.26 -15.88
N ASP A 169 -16.88 8.98 -16.24
CA ASP A 169 -16.78 7.87 -15.29
C ASP A 169 -15.41 7.87 -14.60
N LEU A 170 -14.31 8.09 -15.35
CA LEU A 170 -12.96 8.22 -14.79
C LEU A 170 -12.83 9.38 -13.80
N ILE A 171 -13.31 10.57 -14.18
CA ILE A 171 -13.26 11.76 -13.31
C ILE A 171 -14.12 11.53 -12.07
N SER A 172 -15.34 10.99 -12.24
CA SER A 172 -16.24 10.70 -11.14
C SER A 172 -15.64 9.69 -10.17
N MET A 173 -15.05 8.61 -10.68
CA MET A 173 -14.42 7.59 -9.85
C MET A 173 -13.15 8.10 -9.18
N GLY A 174 -12.33 8.86 -9.89
CA GLY A 174 -11.11 9.42 -9.33
C GLY A 174 -11.39 10.39 -8.18
N ASN A 175 -12.46 11.18 -8.30
CA ASN A 175 -12.90 12.14 -7.29
C ASN A 175 -13.59 11.51 -6.07
N GLU A 176 -13.82 10.20 -6.06
CA GLU A 176 -14.20 9.51 -4.82
C GLU A 176 -13.12 9.74 -3.77
N MET A 177 -13.51 10.03 -2.53
CA MET A 177 -12.56 10.43 -1.49
C MET A 177 -11.94 9.19 -0.84
N SER A 178 -10.63 9.19 -0.67
CA SER A 178 -9.97 8.21 0.18
C SER A 178 -10.53 8.33 1.60
N PRO A 179 -10.95 7.22 2.22
CA PRO A 179 -11.60 7.25 3.53
C PRO A 179 -10.82 8.06 4.58
N TRP A 180 -11.53 8.94 5.31
CA TRP A 180 -10.98 9.83 6.36
C TRP A 180 -9.94 10.85 5.92
N THR A 181 -9.79 11.07 4.62
CA THR A 181 -8.86 12.05 4.08
C THR A 181 -9.56 12.97 3.08
N ALA A 182 -8.98 14.14 2.86
CA ALA A 182 -9.40 15.02 1.76
C ALA A 182 -8.72 14.65 0.42
N VAL A 183 -8.10 13.47 0.33
CA VAL A 183 -7.34 13.03 -0.84
C VAL A 183 -8.25 12.19 -1.73
N PRO A 184 -8.31 12.42 -3.04
CA PRO A 184 -9.07 11.57 -3.97
C PRO A 184 -8.45 10.16 -4.09
N MET A 185 -9.27 9.15 -4.37
CA MET A 185 -8.86 7.76 -4.60
C MET A 185 -7.88 7.65 -5.78
N MET A 186 -8.08 8.48 -6.82
CA MET A 186 -7.09 8.72 -7.88
C MET A 186 -6.82 10.21 -8.00
N ARG A 187 -5.57 10.59 -7.77
CA ARG A 187 -5.14 11.98 -7.88
C ARG A 187 -5.16 12.45 -9.34
N SER A 188 -5.36 13.75 -9.55
CA SER A 188 -5.52 14.35 -10.87
C SER A 188 -4.31 14.15 -11.78
N ASP A 189 -3.11 14.13 -11.23
CA ASP A 189 -1.86 13.83 -11.95
C ASP A 189 -1.81 12.38 -12.43
N LEU A 190 -2.33 11.39 -11.67
CA LEU A 190 -2.47 10.01 -12.17
C LEU A 190 -3.45 9.93 -13.35
N ILE A 191 -4.59 10.63 -13.24
CA ILE A 191 -5.60 10.68 -14.32
C ILE A 191 -4.99 11.32 -15.58
N GLN A 192 -4.21 12.40 -15.41
CA GLN A 192 -3.49 13.03 -16.51
C GLN A 192 -2.50 12.07 -17.17
N GLN A 193 -1.70 11.35 -16.38
CA GLN A 193 -0.76 10.35 -16.90
C GLN A 193 -1.52 9.27 -17.68
N MET A 194 -2.57 8.69 -17.10
CA MET A 194 -3.42 7.71 -17.78
C MET A 194 -3.91 8.23 -19.14
N LEU A 195 -4.54 9.41 -19.18
CA LEU A 195 -5.13 9.96 -20.41
C LEU A 195 -4.10 10.34 -21.48
N SER A 196 -2.85 10.56 -21.10
CA SER A 196 -1.76 10.92 -22.00
C SER A 196 -1.11 9.73 -22.70
N HIS A 197 -1.28 8.50 -22.18
CA HIS A 197 -0.69 7.28 -22.73
C HIS A 197 -1.71 6.51 -23.60
N VAL A 198 -1.27 5.95 -24.73
CA VAL A 198 -2.14 5.43 -25.80
C VAL A 198 -1.74 4.04 -26.28
N GLY A 199 -2.73 3.14 -26.41
CA GLY A 199 -2.51 1.82 -26.99
C GLY A 199 -1.57 1.00 -26.11
N ASP A 200 -0.43 0.59 -26.66
CA ASP A 200 0.59 -0.18 -25.93
C ASP A 200 1.51 0.70 -25.06
N ASP A 201 1.43 2.03 -25.19
CA ASP A 201 2.11 2.97 -24.31
C ASP A 201 1.34 3.06 -22.98
N MET A 202 2.05 2.88 -21.86
CA MET A 202 1.48 2.82 -20.52
C MET A 202 2.31 3.59 -19.50
N PHE A 203 1.62 4.31 -18.62
CA PHE A 203 2.21 4.83 -17.40
C PHE A 203 2.28 3.73 -16.35
N LEU A 204 3.48 3.19 -16.13
CA LEU A 204 3.72 2.10 -15.19
C LEU A 204 3.99 2.62 -13.77
N ILE A 205 3.41 1.96 -12.76
CA ILE A 205 3.76 2.16 -11.35
C ILE A 205 4.91 1.20 -11.00
N ASP A 206 6.13 1.63 -11.28
CA ASP A 206 7.31 0.78 -11.27
C ASP A 206 8.51 1.37 -10.49
N THR A 207 8.32 2.50 -9.80
CA THR A 207 9.29 3.13 -8.91
C THR A 207 8.73 3.38 -7.51
N VAL A 208 9.63 3.59 -6.55
CA VAL A 208 9.30 4.06 -5.19
C VAL A 208 8.44 5.34 -5.24
N ASP A 209 8.85 6.30 -6.07
CA ASP A 209 8.13 7.57 -6.21
C ASP A 209 6.68 7.36 -6.63
N ARG A 210 6.47 6.59 -7.70
CA ARG A 210 5.14 6.38 -8.29
C ARG A 210 4.23 5.61 -7.35
N VAL A 211 4.73 4.56 -6.70
CA VAL A 211 3.88 3.71 -5.85
C VAL A 211 3.43 4.45 -4.59
N SER A 212 4.31 5.23 -3.98
CA SER A 212 4.02 5.97 -2.76
C SER A 212 3.23 7.25 -3.02
N ARG A 213 3.52 7.99 -4.10
CA ARG A 213 2.75 9.15 -4.56
C ARG A 213 1.26 8.88 -4.69
N PHE A 214 0.92 7.69 -5.18
CA PHE A 214 -0.46 7.25 -5.40
C PHE A 214 -0.98 6.36 -4.27
N GLY A 215 -0.32 6.32 -3.11
CA GLY A 215 -0.80 5.66 -1.90
C GLY A 215 -1.12 4.18 -2.12
N ILE A 216 -0.20 3.46 -2.78
CA ILE A 216 -0.30 2.03 -3.02
C ILE A 216 0.63 1.34 -2.02
N GLU A 217 0.08 0.39 -1.25
CA GLU A 217 0.89 -0.41 -0.35
C GLU A 217 1.72 -1.40 -1.17
N THR A 218 2.99 -1.55 -0.82
CA THR A 218 3.89 -2.52 -1.48
C THR A 218 4.25 -3.66 -0.56
N PHE A 219 4.41 -4.85 -1.12
CA PHE A 219 4.89 -6.03 -0.39
C PHE A 219 5.86 -6.89 -1.24
N GLY A 220 6.48 -7.90 -0.63
CA GLY A 220 7.43 -8.79 -1.32
C GLY A 220 8.88 -8.32 -1.32
N TYR A 221 9.26 -7.45 -0.37
CA TYR A 221 10.61 -6.95 -0.18
C TYR A 221 10.97 -6.89 1.31
N GLU A 222 12.27 -6.90 1.62
CA GLU A 222 12.76 -6.64 2.97
C GLU A 222 13.06 -5.16 3.16
N LEU A 223 12.78 -4.68 4.37
CA LEU A 223 12.88 -3.28 4.74
C LEU A 223 14.29 -2.93 5.21
N PRO A 224 14.81 -1.73 4.89
CA PRO A 224 16.03 -1.24 5.52
C PRO A 224 15.86 -1.21 7.05
N VAL A 225 16.82 -1.79 7.78
CA VAL A 225 16.76 -1.93 9.26
C VAL A 225 17.21 -0.65 9.97
N GLY A 226 17.96 0.22 9.31
CA GLY A 226 18.50 1.46 9.87
C GLY A 226 17.89 2.74 9.28
N LEU A 227 18.29 3.87 9.84
CA LEU A 227 18.10 5.20 9.26
C LEU A 227 19.48 5.87 9.27
N ASP A 228 20.05 6.08 8.08
CA ASP A 228 21.29 6.84 7.88
C ASP A 228 20.99 8.19 7.23
N ARG A 229 22.03 8.98 6.95
CA ARG A 229 21.87 10.32 6.37
C ARG A 229 21.19 10.30 5.01
N GLU A 230 21.56 9.33 4.16
CA GLU A 230 20.97 9.16 2.83
C GLU A 230 19.48 8.81 2.94
N SER A 231 19.16 7.86 3.81
CA SER A 231 17.79 7.42 4.09
C SER A 231 16.93 8.55 4.67
N ALA A 232 17.49 9.37 5.57
CA ALA A 232 16.82 10.53 6.15
C ALA A 232 16.57 11.62 5.09
N PHE A 233 17.55 11.88 4.22
CA PHE A 233 17.39 12.79 3.10
C PHE A 233 16.20 12.39 2.22
N TYR A 234 16.17 11.16 1.72
CA TYR A 234 15.06 10.69 0.91
C TYR A 234 13.74 10.71 1.65
N ALA A 235 13.72 10.40 2.95
CA ALA A 235 12.49 10.43 3.74
C ALA A 235 11.86 11.83 3.79
N CYS A 236 12.68 12.88 3.94
CA CYS A 236 12.20 14.26 3.90
C CYS A 236 11.69 14.65 2.50
N GLU A 237 12.54 14.50 1.48
CA GLU A 237 12.23 14.87 0.09
C GLU A 237 10.97 14.15 -0.40
N ASN A 238 10.90 12.83 -0.23
CA ASN A 238 9.74 12.04 -0.64
C ASN A 238 8.47 12.45 0.10
N ALA A 239 8.54 12.66 1.41
CA ALA A 239 7.34 12.94 2.22
C ALA A 239 6.69 14.28 1.88
N LEU A 240 7.51 15.30 1.58
CA LEU A 240 7.05 16.59 1.10
C LEU A 240 6.60 16.50 -0.36
N GLN A 241 7.43 15.95 -1.24
CA GLN A 241 7.17 15.89 -2.68
C GLN A 241 5.89 15.12 -3.02
N TRP A 242 5.62 13.98 -2.37
CA TRP A 242 4.43 13.16 -2.67
C TRP A 242 3.11 13.84 -2.37
N LYS A 243 3.11 14.92 -1.57
CA LYS A 243 1.91 15.71 -1.31
C LYS A 243 1.52 16.55 -2.53
N VAL A 244 2.48 16.96 -3.35
CA VAL A 244 2.30 17.91 -4.46
C VAL A 244 2.49 17.29 -5.85
N GLY A 245 3.36 16.28 -6.02
CA GLY A 245 3.70 15.76 -7.34
C GLY A 245 4.69 14.60 -7.34
N LEU A 246 4.96 14.07 -8.53
CA LEU A 246 6.08 13.14 -8.74
C LEU A 246 7.40 13.91 -8.74
N THR A 247 8.47 13.26 -8.33
CA THR A 247 9.83 13.79 -8.42
C THR A 247 10.19 13.94 -9.90
N THR A 248 10.57 15.16 -10.33
CA THR A 248 10.91 15.45 -11.73
C THR A 248 12.40 15.56 -12.01
N GLU A 249 13.21 15.75 -10.96
CA GLU A 249 14.66 15.88 -11.02
C GLU A 249 15.35 14.65 -10.43
N ASP A 250 16.62 14.44 -10.81
CA ASP A 250 17.43 13.41 -10.17
C ASP A 250 17.93 13.94 -8.82
N ILE A 251 17.35 13.41 -7.74
CA ILE A 251 17.68 13.81 -6.37
C ILE A 251 18.67 12.85 -5.71
N THR A 252 19.54 12.18 -6.47
CA THR A 252 20.51 11.24 -5.90
C THR A 252 21.35 11.91 -4.81
N TYR A 253 21.27 11.34 -3.60
CA TYR A 253 22.01 11.85 -2.45
C TYR A 253 23.52 11.74 -2.66
N THR A 254 24.24 12.81 -2.36
CA THR A 254 25.70 12.77 -2.27
C THR A 254 26.13 13.51 -1.00
N ALA A 255 27.04 12.92 -0.22
CA ALA A 255 27.50 13.50 1.04
C ALA A 255 28.28 14.83 0.87
N GLU A 256 28.61 15.18 -0.38
CA GLU A 256 29.36 16.37 -0.78
C GLU A 256 28.42 17.53 -1.17
N VAL A 257 27.13 17.27 -1.40
CA VAL A 257 26.16 18.32 -1.72
C VAL A 257 25.80 19.04 -0.43
N ALA A 258 26.38 20.22 -0.30
CA ALA A 258 26.02 21.21 0.68
C ALA A 258 24.74 21.96 0.29
N ASP A 259 24.15 22.66 1.25
CA ASP A 259 23.15 23.68 0.99
C ASP A 259 23.76 24.89 0.26
N MET A 260 22.96 25.94 0.03
CA MET A 260 23.42 27.15 -0.65
C MET A 260 24.55 27.90 0.10
N PHE A 261 24.76 27.63 1.38
CA PHE A 261 25.76 28.26 2.24
C PHE A 261 27.02 27.41 2.44
N GLY A 262 27.04 26.17 1.94
CA GLY A 262 28.18 25.27 2.08
C GLY A 262 28.08 24.33 3.28
N ASP A 263 26.93 24.30 3.98
CA ASP A 263 26.70 23.44 5.13
C ASP A 263 26.13 22.07 4.70
N PRO A 264 26.39 20.98 5.45
CA PRO A 264 25.84 19.67 5.12
C PRO A 264 24.31 19.69 5.13
N ARG A 265 23.68 19.15 4.08
CA ARG A 265 22.21 19.09 4.00
C ARG A 265 21.55 18.17 5.02
N VAL A 266 22.30 17.25 5.61
CA VAL A 266 21.79 16.35 6.64
C VAL A 266 22.68 16.45 7.85
N GLU A 267 22.13 16.88 8.97
CA GLU A 267 22.80 16.99 10.27
C GLU A 267 22.20 16.00 11.26
N VAL A 268 23.00 15.55 12.23
CA VAL A 268 22.53 14.65 13.30
C VAL A 268 22.20 15.50 14.52
N ILE A 269 20.96 15.45 14.99
CA ILE A 269 20.45 16.28 16.10
C ILE A 269 20.55 15.55 17.44
N ASP A 270 20.39 14.22 17.45
CA ASP A 270 20.57 13.38 18.65
C ASP A 270 21.60 12.28 18.39
N HIS A 271 22.57 12.16 19.30
CA HIS A 271 23.69 11.24 19.26
C HIS A 271 23.51 10.03 20.18
N SER A 272 22.31 9.79 20.71
CA SER A 272 22.05 8.51 21.36
C SER A 272 22.23 7.38 20.33
N ASP A 273 23.21 6.50 20.56
CA ASP A 273 23.59 5.40 19.63
C ASP A 273 22.42 4.46 19.26
N GLU A 274 21.28 4.58 19.95
CA GLU A 274 20.08 3.78 19.77
C GLU A 274 18.99 4.46 18.92
N MET A 275 19.03 5.79 18.73
CA MET A 275 17.94 6.61 18.19
C MET A 275 18.45 7.89 17.48
N PRO A 276 19.09 7.80 16.30
CA PRO A 276 19.56 8.99 15.60
C PRO A 276 18.40 9.78 14.96
N ALA A 277 18.26 11.06 15.34
CA ALA A 277 17.40 12.03 14.67
C ALA A 277 18.23 12.88 13.71
N PHE A 278 17.67 13.17 12.53
CA PHE A 278 18.34 13.90 11.47
C PHE A 278 17.59 15.19 11.15
N HIS A 279 18.29 16.32 11.13
CA HIS A 279 17.81 17.53 10.49
C HIS A 279 18.16 17.44 9.01
N VAL A 280 17.19 17.64 8.13
CA VAL A 280 17.36 17.63 6.68
C VAL A 280 16.99 18.99 6.14
N THR A 281 17.92 19.61 5.43
CA THR A 281 17.71 20.82 4.63
C THR A 281 17.38 20.41 3.20
N GLY A 282 16.14 20.65 2.79
CA GLY A 282 15.58 20.16 1.52
C GLY A 282 16.15 20.86 0.29
N LEU A 283 15.98 20.27 -0.89
CA LEU A 283 16.59 20.75 -2.13
C LEU A 283 16.15 22.16 -2.56
N ALA A 284 14.92 22.57 -2.25
CA ALA A 284 14.40 23.92 -2.51
C ALA A 284 14.90 24.96 -1.48
N SER A 285 15.59 24.53 -0.43
CA SER A 285 16.20 25.42 0.56
C SER A 285 17.20 26.38 -0.09
N GLY A 286 17.02 27.67 0.21
CA GLY A 286 17.74 28.79 -0.40
C GLY A 286 16.88 29.68 -1.30
N TYR A 287 15.74 29.17 -1.77
CA TYR A 287 14.66 29.99 -2.38
C TYR A 287 13.47 30.18 -1.43
N ALA A 288 13.18 29.16 -0.62
CA ALA A 288 12.18 29.15 0.44
C ALA A 288 12.69 28.26 1.60
N ASP A 289 12.04 28.29 2.76
CA ASP A 289 12.37 27.32 3.82
C ASP A 289 11.83 25.94 3.45
N GLU A 290 12.73 24.97 3.33
CA GLU A 290 12.40 23.56 3.18
C GLU A 290 13.29 22.77 4.13
N SER A 291 12.66 22.17 5.14
CA SER A 291 13.37 21.41 6.15
C SER A 291 12.49 20.37 6.81
N CYS A 292 13.11 19.26 7.23
CA CYS A 292 12.48 18.23 8.04
C CYS A 292 13.37 17.80 9.20
N VAL A 293 12.73 17.34 10.27
CA VAL A 293 13.36 16.42 11.22
C VAL A 293 12.85 15.02 10.92
N ILE A 294 13.76 14.07 10.69
CA ILE A 294 13.45 12.66 10.41
C ILE A 294 14.06 11.78 11.48
N PHE A 295 13.29 10.80 11.93
CA PHE A 295 13.67 9.93 13.02
C PHE A 295 13.13 8.52 12.84
N ARG A 296 13.82 7.54 13.43
CA ARG A 296 13.36 6.16 13.51
C ARG A 296 13.18 5.73 14.96
N GLU A 297 11.96 5.33 15.31
CA GLU A 297 11.62 4.80 16.63
C GLU A 297 10.99 3.42 16.50
N LYS A 298 11.58 2.40 17.11
CA LYS A 298 10.99 1.04 17.16
C LYS A 298 10.57 0.51 15.78
N GLY A 299 11.39 0.77 14.76
CA GLY A 299 11.12 0.36 13.38
C GLY A 299 10.19 1.28 12.58
N VAL A 300 9.72 2.39 13.16
CA VAL A 300 8.83 3.36 12.53
C VAL A 300 9.61 4.58 12.10
N ILE A 301 9.45 4.99 10.85
CA ILE A 301 9.97 6.28 10.38
C ILE A 301 8.93 7.35 10.67
N LYS A 302 9.36 8.44 11.31
CA LYS A 302 8.53 9.59 11.61
C LYS A 302 9.23 10.85 11.12
N GLY A 303 8.44 11.85 10.76
CA GLY A 303 8.98 13.15 10.41
C GLY A 303 7.99 14.30 10.60
N CYS A 304 8.54 15.49 10.78
CA CYS A 304 7.83 16.77 10.76
C CYS A 304 8.70 17.79 10.03
N GLY A 305 8.08 18.72 9.33
CA GLY A 305 8.78 19.63 8.44
C GLY A 305 7.85 20.49 7.59
N VAL A 306 8.45 21.34 6.78
CA VAL A 306 7.74 22.26 5.87
C VAL A 306 8.47 22.34 4.54
N ASP A 307 7.71 22.66 3.51
CA ASP A 307 8.16 23.20 2.25
C ASP A 307 7.34 24.47 1.98
N GLU A 308 7.94 25.64 2.25
CA GLU A 308 7.30 26.94 2.03
C GLU A 308 7.11 27.27 0.55
N TYR A 309 7.89 26.66 -0.36
CA TYR A 309 7.73 26.91 -1.80
C TYR A 309 6.41 26.35 -2.30
N THR A 310 5.98 25.21 -1.77
CA THR A 310 4.71 24.56 -2.16
C THR A 310 3.59 24.68 -1.14
N ASP A 311 3.81 25.39 -0.02
CA ASP A 311 2.88 25.51 1.11
C ASP A 311 2.47 24.12 1.68
N THR A 312 3.46 23.22 1.74
CA THR A 312 3.27 21.83 2.17
C THR A 312 3.84 21.63 3.57
N THR A 313 3.13 20.87 4.41
CA THR A 313 3.62 20.48 5.73
C THR A 313 3.74 18.97 5.86
N LEU A 314 4.81 18.53 6.52
CA LEU A 314 5.02 17.18 7.03
C LEU A 314 4.63 17.19 8.52
N GLY A 315 3.69 16.34 8.92
CA GLY A 315 3.10 16.37 10.26
C GLY A 315 2.40 17.69 10.58
N LEU A 316 2.66 18.25 11.77
CA LEU A 316 2.14 19.56 12.19
C LEU A 316 3.08 20.73 11.82
N GLY A 317 3.93 20.55 10.80
CA GLY A 317 4.87 21.58 10.33
C GLY A 317 6.23 21.49 11.02
N THR A 318 6.89 22.63 11.22
CA THR A 318 8.23 22.70 11.82
C THR A 318 8.26 22.13 13.24
N CYS A 319 9.30 21.37 13.55
CA CYS A 319 9.52 20.75 14.85
C CYS A 319 11.01 20.68 15.18
N ASP A 320 11.32 20.44 16.44
CA ASP A 320 12.67 20.23 16.96
C ASP A 320 12.72 19.05 17.95
N GLY A 321 13.89 18.79 18.55
CA GLY A 321 14.06 17.69 19.49
C GLY A 321 13.16 17.72 20.74
N SER A 322 12.50 18.84 21.05
CA SER A 322 11.63 19.00 22.22
C SER A 322 10.15 18.74 21.93
N ASP A 323 9.68 19.00 20.71
CA ASP A 323 8.27 18.87 20.32
C ASP A 323 8.01 17.85 19.18
N PHE A 324 9.08 17.21 18.68
CA PHE A 324 9.04 16.23 17.60
C PHE A 324 7.94 15.18 17.77
N HIS A 325 7.84 14.53 18.94
CA HIS A 325 6.89 13.42 19.15
C HIS A 325 5.42 13.87 19.04
N GLU A 326 5.12 15.13 19.32
CA GLU A 326 3.77 15.68 19.22
C GLU A 326 3.42 16.11 17.79
N LYS A 327 4.43 16.52 17.02
CA LYS A 327 4.25 17.10 15.69
C LYS A 327 4.52 16.14 14.53
N ALA A 328 5.28 15.07 14.75
CA ALA A 328 5.69 14.16 13.69
C ALA A 328 4.54 13.27 13.21
N GLU A 329 4.47 13.04 11.90
CA GLU A 329 3.64 12.00 11.30
C GLU A 329 4.46 10.76 10.94
N VAL A 330 3.77 9.61 10.84
CA VAL A 330 4.38 8.35 10.42
C VAL A 330 4.56 8.35 8.91
N LEU A 331 5.76 7.99 8.45
CA LEU A 331 6.10 7.89 7.04
C LEU A 331 6.04 6.45 6.54
N PRO A 332 5.61 6.21 5.28
CA PRO A 332 5.77 4.91 4.63
C PRO A 332 7.25 4.52 4.64
N LEU A 333 7.54 3.24 4.85
CA LEU A 333 8.93 2.80 4.93
C LEU A 333 9.68 2.94 3.60
N LEU A 334 8.98 2.97 2.47
CA LEU A 334 9.58 3.30 1.17
C LEU A 334 10.10 4.73 1.08
N ALA A 335 9.67 5.65 1.96
CA ALA A 335 10.13 7.03 1.96
C ALA A 335 11.64 7.15 2.13
N VAL A 336 12.29 6.17 2.77
CA VAL A 336 13.75 6.20 2.97
C VAL A 336 14.56 5.79 1.74
N LEU A 337 13.91 5.45 0.63
CA LEU A 337 14.57 4.99 -0.58
C LEU A 337 14.58 6.08 -1.64
N ASN A 338 15.60 6.05 -2.51
CA ASN A 338 15.65 6.93 -3.67
C ASN A 338 14.37 6.77 -4.52
N PRO A 339 13.66 7.87 -4.84
CA PRO A 339 12.39 7.83 -5.58
C PRO A 339 12.49 7.12 -6.94
N ALA A 340 13.64 7.19 -7.61
CA ALA A 340 13.88 6.54 -8.89
C ALA A 340 14.12 5.02 -8.79
N THR A 341 14.24 4.47 -7.57
CA THR A 341 14.46 3.04 -7.36
C THR A 341 13.32 2.22 -7.95
N ARG A 342 13.65 1.32 -8.88
CA ARG A 342 12.68 0.40 -9.49
C ARG A 342 12.19 -0.63 -8.48
N LEU A 343 10.87 -0.85 -8.41
CA LEU A 343 10.27 -1.82 -7.48
C LEU A 343 10.84 -3.24 -7.66
N ALA A 344 10.95 -3.71 -8.90
CA ALA A 344 11.50 -5.03 -9.21
C ALA A 344 12.93 -5.25 -8.68
N SER A 345 13.72 -4.17 -8.54
CA SER A 345 15.07 -4.27 -8.00
C SER A 345 15.09 -4.58 -6.50
N LEU A 346 14.03 -4.19 -5.77
CA LEU A 346 13.88 -4.45 -4.34
C LEU A 346 13.77 -5.94 -4.04
N ALA A 347 13.11 -6.71 -4.91
CA ALA A 347 13.04 -8.16 -4.81
C ALA A 347 14.42 -8.84 -5.01
N SER A 348 15.22 -8.32 -5.95
CA SER A 348 16.49 -8.93 -6.35
C SER A 348 17.65 -8.68 -5.37
N LYS A 349 17.63 -7.57 -4.62
CA LYS A 349 18.62 -7.27 -3.58
C LYS A 349 18.61 -8.31 -2.44
N TYR A 350 17.62 -9.20 -2.39
CA TYR A 350 17.37 -10.08 -1.26
C TYR A 350 17.12 -11.56 -1.59
N SER A 351 17.29 -12.01 -2.85
CA SER A 351 17.26 -13.45 -3.14
C SER A 351 18.49 -14.23 -2.61
N ALA A 352 19.36 -13.58 -1.81
CA ALA A 352 20.56 -14.17 -1.21
C ALA A 352 20.47 -14.37 0.32
N ALA A 353 19.41 -13.92 1.00
CA ALA A 353 19.28 -14.05 2.45
C ALA A 353 18.11 -14.99 2.80
N LYS A 354 18.31 -16.29 2.59
CA LYS A 354 17.56 -17.30 3.34
C LYS A 354 18.15 -17.35 4.75
N GLY A 355 17.80 -16.35 5.56
CA GLY A 355 18.20 -16.21 6.95
C GLY A 355 17.24 -15.24 7.60
N GLU A 356 16.35 -15.76 8.45
CA GLU A 356 15.45 -14.97 9.27
C GLU A 356 16.24 -13.90 10.03
N THR A 357 16.23 -12.66 9.55
CA THR A 357 16.69 -11.51 10.32
C THR A 357 15.54 -11.06 11.22
N GLU A 358 15.69 -11.37 12.50
CA GLU A 358 14.74 -11.08 13.59
C GLU A 358 14.44 -9.57 13.69
N ALA A 359 13.19 -9.18 13.46
CA ALA A 359 12.70 -7.82 13.66
C ALA A 359 12.30 -7.57 15.13
N GLU A 360 12.74 -6.47 15.73
CA GLU A 360 12.19 -5.97 17.00
C GLU A 360 10.79 -5.37 16.76
N GLY A 361 9.78 -5.84 17.49
CA GLY A 361 8.39 -5.41 17.33
C GLY A 361 7.41 -6.14 18.24
N MET A 362 6.14 -5.74 18.19
CA MET A 362 5.03 -6.50 18.80
C MET A 362 4.38 -7.35 17.72
N ARG A 363 4.22 -8.65 17.97
CA ARG A 363 3.36 -9.48 17.13
C ARG A 363 1.93 -9.35 17.65
N CYS A 364 1.06 -8.76 16.83
CA CYS A 364 -0.37 -8.70 17.07
C CYS A 364 -1.02 -9.94 16.48
N ILE A 365 -1.82 -10.63 17.28
CA ILE A 365 -2.45 -11.87 16.90
C ILE A 365 -3.94 -11.77 17.23
N VAL A 366 -4.81 -12.00 16.27
CA VAL A 366 -6.25 -12.15 16.53
C VAL A 366 -6.58 -13.64 16.54
N ARG A 367 -7.34 -14.07 17.56
CA ARG A 367 -7.83 -15.45 17.66
C ARG A 367 -9.33 -15.52 17.81
N GLU A 368 -9.93 -16.49 17.14
CA GLU A 368 -11.35 -16.83 17.22
C GLU A 368 -11.50 -18.32 17.50
N GLY A 369 -12.21 -18.67 18.59
CA GLY A 369 -12.34 -20.08 19.01
C GLY A 369 -11.00 -20.80 19.29
N GLY A 370 -9.93 -20.04 19.55
CA GLY A 370 -8.58 -20.57 19.75
C GLY A 370 -7.72 -20.69 18.49
N ILE A 371 -8.28 -20.41 17.29
CA ILE A 371 -7.57 -20.43 16.00
C ILE A 371 -7.00 -19.04 15.72
N ILE A 372 -5.77 -18.95 15.21
CA ILE A 372 -5.16 -17.71 14.74
C ILE A 372 -5.80 -17.33 13.41
N VAL A 373 -6.47 -16.18 13.37
CA VAL A 373 -7.09 -15.63 12.14
C VAL A 373 -6.30 -14.47 11.56
N ASP A 374 -5.45 -13.84 12.38
CA ASP A 374 -4.54 -12.78 11.96
C ASP A 374 -3.27 -12.81 12.84
N SER A 375 -2.10 -12.56 12.25
CA SER A 375 -0.80 -12.61 12.93
C SER A 375 0.22 -11.78 12.17
N GLU A 376 0.31 -10.51 12.54
CA GLU A 376 1.17 -9.54 11.88
C GLU A 376 2.11 -8.87 12.89
N ILE A 377 3.19 -8.29 12.38
CA ILE A 377 4.02 -7.41 13.18
C ILE A 377 3.30 -6.06 13.21
N CYS A 378 2.78 -5.67 14.37
CA CYS A 378 2.12 -4.40 14.57
C CYS A 378 3.03 -3.46 15.37
N GLN A 379 2.79 -2.17 15.19
CA GLN A 379 3.40 -1.12 15.98
C GLN A 379 2.55 -0.85 17.22
N SER A 380 3.15 -0.53 18.36
CA SER A 380 2.41 -0.08 19.54
C SER A 380 2.77 1.36 19.91
N GLU A 381 1.74 2.15 20.19
CA GLU A 381 1.79 3.56 20.54
C GLU A 381 1.06 3.74 21.88
N ALA A 382 1.68 4.40 22.86
CA ALA A 382 0.97 4.81 24.06
C ALA A 382 0.16 6.07 23.74
N LEU A 383 -1.13 6.06 24.06
CA LEU A 383 -2.00 7.22 23.88
C LEU A 383 -1.96 8.13 25.11
N PRO A 384 -2.27 9.43 24.97
CA PRO A 384 -2.45 10.34 26.10
C PRO A 384 -3.44 9.73 27.10
N SER A 385 -3.01 9.60 28.34
CA SER A 385 -3.69 8.81 29.35
C SER A 385 -3.83 9.61 30.64
N SER A 386 -4.87 9.37 31.43
CA SER A 386 -5.01 9.95 32.77
C SER A 386 -4.21 9.12 33.77
N ASP A 387 -4.02 9.63 35.00
CA ASP A 387 -3.30 8.89 36.05
C ASP A 387 -3.93 7.50 36.35
N ASP A 388 -5.24 7.34 36.11
CA ASP A 388 -5.99 6.12 36.42
C ASP A 388 -6.26 5.21 35.20
N GLU A 389 -6.15 5.71 33.96
CA GLU A 389 -6.34 4.91 32.74
C GLU A 389 -5.11 4.99 31.83
N LYS A 390 -4.57 3.83 31.43
CA LYS A 390 -3.52 3.71 30.41
C LYS A 390 -4.12 3.21 29.11
N ALA A 391 -3.80 3.85 27.99
CA ALA A 391 -4.29 3.45 26.69
C ALA A 391 -3.13 3.17 25.72
N TYR A 392 -3.24 2.07 24.97
CA TYR A 392 -2.29 1.65 23.96
C TYR A 392 -3.01 1.46 22.64
N ARG A 393 -2.45 2.00 21.56
CA ARG A 393 -2.89 1.79 20.19
C ARG A 393 -1.90 0.89 19.49
N PHE A 394 -2.40 -0.17 18.89
CA PHE A 394 -1.66 -1.09 18.05
C PHE A 394 -1.99 -0.79 16.60
N VAL A 395 -1.03 -0.28 15.84
CA VAL A 395 -1.15 0.04 14.42
C VAL A 395 -0.65 -1.15 13.61
N TRP A 396 -1.54 -1.77 12.87
CA TRP A 396 -1.23 -2.89 11.99
C TRP A 396 -0.51 -2.38 10.73
N PRO A 397 0.26 -3.23 10.01
CA PRO A 397 0.89 -2.86 8.73
C PRO A 397 -0.08 -2.23 7.72
N SER A 398 -1.34 -2.68 7.72
CA SER A 398 -2.44 -2.12 6.91
C SER A 398 -2.89 -0.71 7.31
N GLY A 399 -2.37 -0.15 8.39
CA GLY A 399 -2.86 1.09 9.01
C GLY A 399 -4.09 0.90 9.91
N ALA A 400 -4.64 -0.32 10.01
CA ALA A 400 -5.69 -0.64 10.97
C ALA A 400 -5.21 -0.37 12.40
N LYS A 401 -6.14 -0.10 13.32
CA LYS A 401 -5.82 0.28 14.71
C LYS A 401 -6.59 -0.59 15.68
N THR A 402 -5.91 -1.14 16.68
CA THR A 402 -6.52 -1.83 17.82
C THR A 402 -6.15 -1.10 19.09
N VAL A 403 -7.11 -0.68 19.90
CA VAL A 403 -6.87 0.10 21.12
C VAL A 403 -7.17 -0.75 22.34
N VAL A 404 -6.21 -0.84 23.26
CA VAL A 404 -6.37 -1.46 24.57
C VAL A 404 -6.33 -0.35 25.62
N VAL A 405 -7.39 -0.25 26.43
CA VAL A 405 -7.43 0.64 27.60
C VAL A 405 -7.41 -0.21 28.86
N ILE A 406 -6.59 0.20 29.82
CA ILE A 406 -6.38 -0.44 31.12
C ILE A 406 -6.73 0.59 32.18
N GLY A 407 -7.81 0.35 32.93
CA GLY A 407 -8.29 1.26 33.97
C GLY A 407 -8.79 0.55 35.22
N PRO A 408 -9.26 1.29 36.24
CA PRO A 408 -9.82 0.73 37.47
C PRO A 408 -11.09 -0.09 37.22
N ASP A 409 -11.83 0.23 36.16
CA ASP A 409 -13.04 -0.48 35.73
C ASP A 409 -12.75 -1.74 34.90
N GLY A 410 -11.48 -2.12 34.74
CA GLY A 410 -11.02 -3.28 33.99
C GLY A 410 -10.41 -2.93 32.63
N PHE A 411 -10.43 -3.90 31.71
CA PHE A 411 -9.85 -3.75 30.38
C PHE A 411 -10.93 -3.38 29.37
N LYS A 412 -10.58 -2.52 28.41
CA LYS A 412 -11.40 -2.30 27.21
C LYS A 412 -10.57 -2.61 25.97
N LEU A 413 -11.13 -3.38 25.05
CA LEU A 413 -10.57 -3.64 23.73
C LEU A 413 -11.47 -2.96 22.70
N ASN A 414 -10.93 -1.97 21.98
CA ASN A 414 -11.67 -1.10 21.06
C ASN A 414 -12.94 -0.52 21.71
N GLY A 415 -12.83 -0.05 22.96
CA GLY A 415 -13.95 0.52 23.73
C GLY A 415 -14.91 -0.49 24.36
N ALA A 416 -14.90 -1.76 23.94
CA ALA A 416 -15.74 -2.82 24.52
C ALA A 416 -15.09 -3.42 25.78
N PRO A 417 -15.85 -3.81 26.82
CA PRO A 417 -15.29 -4.50 27.98
C PRO A 417 -14.53 -5.77 27.56
N ALA A 418 -13.39 -6.01 28.20
CA ALA A 418 -12.51 -7.13 27.89
C ALA A 418 -11.99 -7.78 29.18
N SER A 419 -11.54 -9.02 29.05
CA SER A 419 -10.80 -9.72 30.10
C SER A 419 -9.38 -9.99 29.63
N ALA A 420 -8.40 -9.83 30.51
CA ALA A 420 -7.01 -10.14 30.19
C ALA A 420 -6.65 -11.57 30.61
N ARG A 421 -5.85 -12.26 29.79
CA ARG A 421 -5.27 -13.57 30.08
C ARG A 421 -3.90 -13.72 29.46
N GLU A 422 -3.03 -14.51 30.07
CA GLU A 422 -1.68 -14.80 29.55
C GLU A 422 -1.53 -16.29 29.20
N PRO A 423 -1.93 -16.70 27.98
CA PRO A 423 -1.85 -18.10 27.57
C PRO A 423 -0.42 -18.57 27.23
N GLY A 424 0.62 -17.90 27.73
CA GLY A 424 2.04 -18.27 27.60
C GLY A 424 2.60 -18.06 26.19
N GLU A 425 2.13 -18.84 25.21
CA GLU A 425 2.68 -18.85 23.85
C GLU A 425 2.36 -17.57 23.06
N TYR A 426 1.26 -16.89 23.38
CA TYR A 426 0.72 -15.74 22.63
C TYR A 426 0.92 -14.38 23.32
N GLY A 427 1.65 -14.34 24.43
CA GLY A 427 1.82 -13.11 25.22
C GLY A 427 0.54 -12.72 25.98
N THR A 428 0.30 -11.41 26.12
CA THR A 428 -0.88 -10.89 26.82
C THR A 428 -2.06 -10.83 25.86
N CYS A 429 -3.16 -11.51 26.19
CA CYS A 429 -4.38 -11.53 25.38
C CYS A 429 -5.52 -10.81 26.07
N PHE A 430 -6.28 -10.03 25.30
CA PHE A 430 -7.50 -9.36 25.70
C PHE A 430 -8.67 -10.01 24.97
N THR A 431 -9.53 -10.70 25.72
CA THR A 431 -10.74 -11.32 25.20
C THR A 431 -11.88 -10.32 25.31
N SER A 432 -12.40 -9.84 24.18
CA SER A 432 -13.57 -8.94 24.14
C SER A 432 -14.82 -9.68 24.63
N SER A 433 -15.55 -9.13 25.58
CA SER A 433 -16.82 -9.70 26.05
C SER A 433 -17.94 -9.56 25.01
N GLN A 434 -17.78 -8.65 24.04
CA GLN A 434 -18.75 -8.41 22.98
C GLN A 434 -18.60 -9.40 21.82
N THR A 435 -17.36 -9.74 21.44
CA THR A 435 -17.10 -10.60 20.27
C THR A 435 -16.62 -12.01 20.64
N GLY A 436 -16.18 -12.24 21.89
CA GLY A 436 -15.58 -13.50 22.32
C GLY A 436 -14.19 -13.79 21.73
N ARG A 437 -13.63 -12.86 20.95
CA ARG A 437 -12.32 -12.99 20.29
C ARG A 437 -11.19 -12.52 21.19
N ASP A 438 -10.01 -13.11 20.99
CA ASP A 438 -8.78 -12.64 21.61
C ASP A 438 -8.02 -11.72 20.68
N PHE A 439 -7.56 -10.59 21.23
CA PHE A 439 -6.44 -9.85 20.69
C PHE A 439 -5.23 -10.10 21.59
N CYS A 440 -4.20 -10.74 21.05
CA CYS A 440 -2.98 -11.08 21.75
C CYS A 440 -1.81 -10.24 21.26
N VAL A 441 -1.02 -9.74 22.20
CA VAL A 441 0.20 -9.00 21.93
C VAL A 441 1.37 -9.75 22.51
N LYS A 442 2.30 -10.13 21.63
CA LYS A 442 3.51 -10.83 22.01
C LYS A 442 4.73 -9.98 21.67
N PRO A 443 5.54 -9.58 22.67
CA PRO A 443 6.85 -9.02 22.40
C PRO A 443 7.69 -10.03 21.63
N ILE A 444 8.30 -9.61 20.53
CA ILE A 444 9.26 -10.43 19.80
C ILE A 444 10.57 -10.37 20.60
N SER A 445 10.88 -11.41 21.39
CA SER A 445 12.12 -11.47 22.17
C SER A 445 13.28 -12.00 21.33
N ARG A 446 14.43 -11.32 21.38
CA ARG A 446 15.71 -11.83 20.86
C ARG A 446 15.99 -13.23 21.41
N ARG A 447 16.22 -14.23 20.57
CA ARG A 447 16.82 -15.47 21.05
C ARG A 447 18.31 -15.22 21.22
N ALA A 448 18.83 -15.33 22.45
CA ALA A 448 20.27 -15.34 22.64
C ALA A 448 20.87 -16.46 21.76
N PRO A 449 21.99 -16.22 21.06
CA PRO A 449 22.61 -17.24 20.22
C PRO A 449 22.89 -18.46 21.09
N ALA A 450 22.39 -19.62 20.67
CA ALA A 450 22.72 -20.88 21.30
C ALA A 450 24.25 -21.02 21.29
N ALA A 451 24.85 -21.14 22.47
CA ALA A 451 26.26 -21.45 22.59
C ALA A 451 26.55 -22.70 21.75
N ALA A 452 27.46 -22.56 20.79
CA ALA A 452 27.90 -23.67 19.95
C ALA A 452 28.43 -24.81 20.84
N LEU A 453 27.91 -26.01 20.62
CA LEU A 453 28.49 -27.28 21.04
C LEU A 453 28.76 -28.13 19.81
#